data_AF-A0A7C4VGH6-F1
#
_entry.id   AF-A0A7C4VGH6-F1
#
_cell.length_a   1.000
_cell.length_b   1.000
_cell.length_c   1.000
_cell.angle_alpha   90.00
_cell.angle_beta   90.00
_cell.angle_gamma   90.00
#
_symmetry.space_group_name_H-M   'P 1'
#
loop_
_entity.id
_entity.type
_entity.pdbx_description
1 polymer ?
#
loop_
_entity_poly.entity_id
_entity_poly.type
_entity_poly.pdbx_seq_one_letter_code
_entity_poly.pdbx_strand_id
1 'polypeptide(L)'
;MILAYNPRNVWPVGRIEILKGDYSRKGLLKVAEEAGIEKPLIDTAVLDAPSIGLAAQATALVKSEFGLPCGGGPVNAVSEWKRVKELGAYAKSVCTANAVAIMQYAGANFILYGPIDKADVVFPAAAMTDALIAYNARTHGIKIKTKNHPLFKIF
;
A
#
# COMPACT_ATOMS: atom_id res chain seq x y z
N MET A 1 3.72 10.18 8.93
CA MET A 1 3.29 9.60 7.64
C MET A 1 3.14 10.73 6.65
N ILE A 2 3.59 10.56 5.41
CA ILE A 2 3.51 11.56 4.34
C ILE A 2 2.52 11.05 3.30
N LEU A 3 1.43 11.79 3.10
CA LEU A 3 0.41 11.47 2.10
C LEU A 3 0.83 12.05 0.74
N ALA A 4 1.17 11.19 -0.21
CA ALA A 4 1.60 11.57 -1.56
C ALA A 4 0.42 11.93 -2.49
N TYR A 5 -0.61 12.58 -1.96
CA TYR A 5 -1.76 13.01 -2.76
C TYR A 5 -1.39 14.20 -3.64
N ASN A 6 -1.33 13.98 -4.95
CA ASN A 6 -1.08 15.02 -5.94
C ASN A 6 -2.35 15.31 -6.78
N PRO A 7 -3.12 16.37 -6.45
CA PRO A 7 -4.32 16.71 -7.22
C PRO A 7 -4.00 17.24 -8.63
N ARG A 8 -2.76 17.67 -8.90
CA ARG A 8 -2.34 18.18 -10.22
C ARG A 8 -1.91 17.07 -11.17
N ASN A 9 -1.51 15.92 -10.64
CA ASN A 9 -1.12 14.75 -11.40
C ASN A 9 -1.56 13.48 -10.67
N VAL A 10 -2.71 12.92 -11.07
CA VAL A 10 -3.31 11.74 -10.42
C VAL A 10 -2.64 10.41 -10.80
N TRP A 11 -1.63 10.43 -11.66
CA TRP A 11 -0.88 9.24 -12.06
C TRP A 11 0.17 8.81 -11.02
N PRO A 12 0.67 7.56 -11.08
CA PRO A 12 1.67 7.05 -10.15
C PRO A 12 2.93 7.92 -10.08
N VAL A 13 3.41 8.38 -11.23
CA VAL A 13 4.56 9.30 -11.32
C VAL A 13 4.31 10.64 -10.61
N GLY A 14 3.06 11.10 -10.56
CA GLY A 14 2.67 12.30 -9.81
C GLY A 14 2.91 12.17 -8.30
N ARG A 15 2.94 10.95 -7.74
CA ARG A 15 3.27 10.70 -6.33
C ARG A 15 4.76 10.93 -6.11
N ILE A 16 5.59 10.51 -7.07
CA ILE A 16 7.04 10.72 -7.03
C ILE A 16 7.35 12.21 -7.18
N GLU A 17 6.69 12.90 -8.10
CA GLU A 17 6.84 14.34 -8.31
C GLU A 17 6.55 15.15 -7.03
N ILE A 18 5.44 14.88 -6.33
CA ILE A 18 5.10 15.63 -5.12
C ILE A 18 6.03 15.29 -3.93
N LEU A 19 6.52 14.05 -3.85
CA LEU A 19 7.46 13.63 -2.82
C LEU A 19 8.85 14.26 -3.04
N LYS A 20 9.34 14.25 -4.29
CA LYS A 20 10.66 14.76 -4.69
C LYS A 20 10.69 16.28 -4.77
N GLY A 21 9.61 16.89 -5.26
CA GLY A 21 9.56 18.29 -5.63
C GLY A 21 10.32 18.58 -6.93
N ASP A 22 10.38 19.85 -7.27
CA ASP A 22 11.13 20.40 -8.40
C ASP A 22 11.79 21.73 -8.02
N TYR A 23 12.37 22.43 -8.99
CA TYR A 23 13.01 23.74 -8.78
C TYR A 23 12.03 24.85 -8.36
N SER A 24 10.74 24.70 -8.67
CA SER A 24 9.69 25.66 -8.33
C SER A 24 9.05 25.38 -6.97
N ARG A 25 9.04 24.11 -6.53
CA ARG A 25 8.33 23.66 -5.33
C ARG A 25 9.10 22.57 -4.58
N LYS A 26 9.31 22.82 -3.30
CA LYS A 26 9.92 21.86 -2.37
C LYS A 26 9.06 20.60 -2.26
N GLY A 27 9.72 19.44 -2.36
CA GLY A 27 9.06 18.13 -2.21
C GLY A 27 8.69 17.81 -0.77
N LEU A 28 7.66 16.99 -0.57
CA LEU A 28 7.19 16.61 0.75
C LEU A 28 8.27 15.90 1.59
N LEU A 29 9.18 15.16 0.97
CA LEU A 29 10.28 14.52 1.68
C LEU A 29 11.25 15.55 2.28
N LYS A 30 11.55 16.62 1.53
CA LYS A 30 12.42 17.70 2.02
C LYS A 30 11.74 18.51 3.12
N VAL A 31 10.45 18.79 2.98
CA VAL A 31 9.66 19.44 4.04
C VAL A 31 9.68 18.60 5.32
N ALA A 32 9.50 17.27 5.19
CA ALA A 32 9.53 16.36 6.33
C ALA A 32 10.91 16.32 7.00
N GLU A 33 12.00 16.27 6.23
CA GLU A 33 13.37 16.32 6.75
C GLU A 33 13.63 17.61 7.54
N GLU A 34 13.25 18.77 7.00
CA GLU A 34 13.41 20.07 7.68
C GLU A 34 12.57 20.19 8.95
N ALA A 35 11.46 19.46 9.02
CA ALA A 35 10.65 19.32 10.23
C ALA A 35 11.20 18.31 11.24
N GLY A 36 12.37 17.69 10.97
CA GLY A 36 13.01 16.71 11.85
C GLY A 36 12.46 15.28 11.75
N ILE A 37 11.76 14.93 10.66
CA ILE A 37 11.23 13.57 10.44
C ILE A 37 12.31 12.68 9.83
N GLU A 38 12.77 11.69 10.59
CA GLU A 38 13.84 10.77 10.16
C GLU A 38 13.34 9.47 9.50
N LYS A 39 12.13 9.01 9.87
CA LYS A 39 11.59 7.71 9.45
C LYS A 39 10.21 7.87 8.79
N PRO A 40 10.13 8.51 7.61
CA PRO A 40 8.87 8.73 6.95
C PRO A 40 8.26 7.41 6.47
N LEU A 41 6.96 7.25 6.73
CA LEU A 41 6.10 6.26 6.07
C LEU A 41 5.35 6.98 4.95
N ILE A 42 5.38 6.44 3.74
CA ILE A 42 4.73 7.05 2.57
C ILE A 42 3.38 6.41 2.31
N ASP A 43 2.31 7.20 2.35
CA ASP A 43 0.99 6.80 1.89
C ASP A 43 0.82 7.21 0.42
N THR A 44 0.60 6.24 -0.47
CA THR A 44 0.53 6.46 -1.92
C THR A 44 -0.82 6.97 -2.42
N ALA A 45 -1.74 7.27 -1.50
CA ALA A 45 -3.04 7.89 -1.72
C ALA A 45 -3.94 7.10 -2.68
N VAL A 46 -4.79 6.24 -2.10
CA VAL A 46 -5.90 5.61 -2.82
C VAL A 46 -7.10 6.56 -2.84
N LEU A 47 -7.61 6.88 -4.03
CA LEU A 47 -8.69 7.85 -4.23
C LEU A 47 -10.07 7.18 -4.31
N ASP A 48 -10.14 6.11 -5.08
CA ASP A 48 -11.31 5.27 -5.33
C ASP A 48 -10.89 3.83 -5.68
N ALA A 49 -11.86 2.92 -5.85
CA ALA A 49 -11.56 1.52 -6.09
C ALA A 49 -10.71 1.26 -7.35
N PRO A 50 -10.97 1.88 -8.52
CA PRO A 50 -10.08 1.77 -9.67
C PRO A 50 -8.66 2.27 -9.41
N SER A 51 -8.51 3.38 -8.67
CA SER A 51 -7.18 3.96 -8.38
C SER A 51 -6.30 3.11 -7.47
N ILE A 52 -6.81 2.02 -6.87
CA ILE A 52 -5.98 1.06 -6.12
C ILE A 52 -4.83 0.56 -7.00
N GLY A 53 -5.06 0.34 -8.29
CA GLY A 53 -3.98 -0.03 -9.23
C GLY A 53 -2.92 1.06 -9.39
N LEU A 54 -3.33 2.33 -9.43
CA LEU A 54 -2.40 3.47 -9.50
C LEU A 54 -1.59 3.61 -8.20
N ALA A 55 -2.23 3.43 -7.05
CA ALA A 55 -1.56 3.45 -5.75
C ALA A 55 -0.58 2.28 -5.60
N ALA A 56 -0.94 1.09 -6.09
CA ALA A 56 -0.04 -0.07 -6.12
C ALA A 56 1.20 0.22 -6.99
N GLN A 57 1.02 0.76 -8.19
CA GLN A 57 2.16 1.15 -9.03
C GLN A 57 3.01 2.25 -8.38
N ALA A 58 2.38 3.24 -7.74
CA ALA A 58 3.09 4.29 -7.01
C ALA A 58 3.88 3.71 -5.82
N THR A 59 3.36 2.67 -5.16
CA THR A 59 4.04 1.94 -4.07
C THR A 59 5.35 1.34 -4.59
N ALA A 60 5.31 0.66 -5.73
CA ALA A 60 6.50 0.11 -6.36
C ALA A 60 7.51 1.20 -6.74
N LEU A 61 7.04 2.32 -7.31
CA LEU A 61 7.91 3.46 -7.65
C LEU A 61 8.55 4.11 -6.43
N VAL A 62 7.80 4.29 -5.34
CA VAL A 62 8.36 4.85 -4.09
C VAL A 62 9.48 3.95 -3.56
N LYS A 63 9.31 2.62 -3.65
CA LYS A 63 10.36 1.68 -3.26
C LYS A 63 11.59 1.77 -4.15
N SER A 64 11.42 1.84 -5.47
CA SER A 64 12.56 1.91 -6.38
C SER A 64 13.31 3.23 -6.31
N GLU A 65 12.60 4.35 -6.17
CA GLU A 65 13.18 5.69 -6.21
C GLU A 65 13.78 6.12 -4.88
N PHE A 66 13.13 5.77 -3.76
CA PHE A 66 13.49 6.30 -2.44
C PHE A 66 13.89 5.22 -1.43
N GLY A 67 13.58 3.94 -1.69
CA GLY A 67 13.80 2.86 -0.73
C GLY A 67 13.00 2.99 0.57
N LEU A 68 12.03 3.91 0.62
CA LEU A 68 11.26 4.22 1.83
C LEU A 68 10.09 3.24 2.00
N PRO A 69 9.72 2.94 3.26
CA PRO A 69 8.53 2.15 3.55
C PRO A 69 7.26 2.88 3.08
N CYS A 70 6.42 2.18 2.32
CA CYS A 70 5.24 2.76 1.69
C CYS A 70 4.02 1.84 1.79
N GLY A 71 2.83 2.40 1.62
CA GLY A 71 1.57 1.70 1.75
C GLY A 71 0.39 2.61 1.42
N GLY A 72 -0.82 2.23 1.83
CA GLY A 72 -2.00 3.06 1.65
C GLY A 72 -3.28 2.41 2.20
N GLY A 73 -4.41 3.06 1.99
CA GLY A 73 -5.72 2.62 2.47
C GLY A 73 -6.67 2.09 1.39
N PRO A 74 -6.42 0.91 0.79
CA PRO A 74 -7.24 0.38 -0.30
C PRO A 74 -8.63 -0.11 0.18
N VAL A 75 -8.76 -0.49 1.45
CA VAL A 75 -10.02 -1.04 2.01
C VAL A 75 -11.13 0.02 2.10
N ASN A 76 -10.76 1.28 2.36
CA ASN A 76 -11.72 2.38 2.37
C ASN A 76 -12.31 2.61 0.97
N ALA A 77 -11.48 2.55 -0.06
CA ALA A 77 -11.93 2.68 -1.45
C ALA A 77 -12.92 1.58 -1.87
N VAL A 78 -12.69 0.33 -1.45
CA VAL A 78 -13.67 -0.76 -1.67
C VAL A 78 -14.95 -0.53 -0.87
N SER A 79 -14.85 0.05 0.33
CA SER A 79 -16.01 0.29 1.20
C SER A 79 -16.95 1.36 0.67
N GLU A 80 -16.39 2.39 0.06
CA GLU A 80 -17.12 3.50 -0.57
C GLU A 80 -17.59 3.18 -2.00
N TRP A 81 -17.12 2.08 -2.60
CA TRP A 81 -17.54 1.65 -3.93
C TRP A 81 -19.00 1.20 -3.94
N LYS A 82 -19.92 2.09 -4.34
CA LYS A 82 -21.38 1.86 -4.28
C LYS A 82 -21.84 0.56 -4.93
N ARG A 83 -21.35 0.24 -6.13
CA ARG A 83 -21.76 -0.96 -6.88
C ARG A 83 -21.32 -2.28 -6.23
N VAL A 84 -20.32 -2.28 -5.35
CA VAL A 84 -19.95 -3.50 -4.62
C VAL A 84 -21.08 -4.01 -3.72
N LYS A 85 -21.96 -3.09 -3.27
CA LYS A 85 -23.11 -3.42 -2.43
C LYS A 85 -24.14 -4.23 -3.21
N GLU A 86 -24.28 -3.98 -4.52
CA GLU A 86 -25.15 -4.73 -5.43
C GLU A 86 -24.63 -6.16 -5.67
N LEU A 87 -23.31 -6.37 -5.57
CA LEU A 87 -22.66 -7.68 -5.70
C LEU A 87 -22.75 -8.54 -4.42
N GLY A 88 -23.17 -7.94 -3.31
CA GLY A 88 -23.36 -8.62 -2.02
C GLY A 88 -22.12 -8.62 -1.10
N ALA A 89 -22.34 -8.99 0.16
CA ALA A 89 -21.33 -8.93 1.23
C ALA A 89 -20.12 -9.84 0.98
N TYR A 90 -20.35 -11.02 0.39
CA TYR A 90 -19.28 -11.95 0.03
C TYR A 90 -18.36 -11.34 -1.04
N ALA A 91 -18.93 -10.81 -2.12
CA ALA A 91 -18.17 -10.14 -3.17
C ALA A 91 -17.38 -8.95 -2.61
N LYS A 92 -17.98 -8.14 -1.73
CA LYS A 92 -17.28 -7.04 -1.05
C LYS A 92 -16.06 -7.53 -0.24
N SER A 93 -16.19 -8.66 0.44
CA SER A 93 -15.11 -9.26 1.22
C SER A 93 -13.98 -9.76 0.31
N VAL A 94 -14.32 -10.43 -0.78
CA VAL A 94 -13.36 -10.87 -1.81
C VAL A 94 -12.62 -9.68 -2.43
N CYS A 95 -13.34 -8.61 -2.82
CA CYS A 95 -12.74 -7.39 -3.35
C CYS A 95 -11.84 -6.70 -2.32
N THR A 96 -12.22 -6.70 -1.04
CA THR A 96 -11.40 -6.16 0.06
C THR A 96 -10.10 -6.94 0.20
N ALA A 97 -10.16 -8.27 0.23
CA ALA A 97 -8.98 -9.14 0.29
C ALA A 97 -8.07 -8.93 -0.93
N ASN A 98 -8.64 -8.82 -2.13
CA ASN A 98 -7.89 -8.57 -3.37
C ASN A 98 -7.16 -7.21 -3.34
N ALA A 99 -7.84 -6.17 -2.85
CA ALA A 99 -7.29 -4.83 -2.72
C ALA A 99 -6.11 -4.75 -1.74
N VAL A 100 -6.12 -5.58 -0.69
CA VAL A 100 -4.99 -5.77 0.23
C VAL A 100 -3.84 -6.48 -0.50
N ALA A 101 -4.14 -7.59 -1.17
CA ALA A 101 -3.15 -8.44 -1.83
C ALA A 101 -2.38 -7.70 -2.94
N ILE A 102 -3.06 -6.92 -3.79
CA ILE A 102 -2.42 -6.19 -4.90
C ILE A 102 -1.43 -5.13 -4.39
N MET A 103 -1.77 -4.43 -3.31
CA MET A 103 -0.89 -3.43 -2.69
C MET A 103 0.34 -4.09 -2.08
N GLN A 104 0.17 -5.19 -1.33
CA GLN A 104 1.29 -5.94 -0.76
C GLN A 104 2.20 -6.52 -1.85
N TYR A 105 1.64 -7.08 -2.92
CA TYR A 105 2.42 -7.63 -4.03
C TYR A 105 3.19 -6.56 -4.81
N ALA A 106 2.66 -5.33 -4.86
CA ALA A 106 3.38 -4.16 -5.37
C ALA A 106 4.46 -3.64 -4.40
N GLY A 107 4.64 -4.31 -3.26
CA GLY A 107 5.68 -4.03 -2.30
C GLY A 107 5.23 -3.18 -1.11
N ALA A 108 3.95 -2.99 -0.83
CA ALA A 108 3.54 -2.24 0.36
C ALA A 108 4.10 -2.86 1.65
N ASN A 109 4.59 -2.01 2.55
CA ASN A 109 5.03 -2.38 3.90
C ASN A 109 3.89 -2.34 4.92
N PHE A 110 2.83 -1.57 4.64
CA PHE A 110 1.67 -1.44 5.53
C PHE A 110 0.40 -1.22 4.71
N ILE A 111 -0.73 -1.59 5.31
CA ILE A 111 -2.07 -1.37 4.77
C ILE A 111 -2.94 -0.74 5.85
N LEU A 112 -3.55 0.41 5.54
CA LEU A 112 -4.56 1.04 6.39
C LEU A 112 -5.91 0.41 6.08
N TYR A 113 -6.28 -0.62 6.83
CA TYR A 113 -7.45 -1.45 6.51
C TYR A 113 -8.79 -0.89 7.06
N GLY A 114 -8.73 0.19 7.83
CA GLY A 114 -9.90 0.88 8.33
C GLY A 114 -10.55 0.17 9.53
N PRO A 115 -11.89 0.06 9.57
CA PRO A 115 -12.63 -0.53 10.68
C PRO A 115 -12.16 -1.93 11.11
N ILE A 116 -12.12 -2.16 12.42
CA ILE A 116 -11.66 -3.42 13.04
C ILE A 116 -12.54 -4.62 12.68
N ASP A 117 -13.80 -4.40 12.33
CA ASP A 117 -14.76 -5.43 11.92
C ASP A 117 -14.37 -6.13 10.60
N LYS A 118 -13.44 -5.58 9.82
CA LYS A 118 -12.91 -6.20 8.59
C LYS A 118 -11.68 -7.07 8.83
N ALA A 119 -11.22 -7.19 10.08
CA ALA A 119 -9.98 -7.89 10.39
C ALA A 119 -10.02 -9.38 9.99
N ASP A 120 -11.18 -10.01 10.10
CA ASP A 120 -11.44 -11.40 9.70
C ASP A 120 -11.26 -11.64 8.20
N VAL A 121 -11.41 -10.62 7.37
CA VAL A 121 -11.12 -10.66 5.92
C VAL A 121 -9.69 -10.23 5.63
N VAL A 122 -9.24 -9.14 6.25
CA VAL A 122 -7.97 -8.48 5.91
C VAL A 122 -6.75 -9.27 6.40
N PHE A 123 -6.76 -9.77 7.64
CA PHE A 123 -5.59 -10.45 8.20
C PHE A 123 -5.28 -11.76 7.49
N PRO A 124 -6.26 -12.64 7.18
CA PRO A 124 -5.99 -13.82 6.38
C PRO A 124 -5.47 -13.49 4.97
N ALA A 125 -6.03 -12.47 4.30
CA ALA A 125 -5.56 -12.02 3.00
C ALA A 125 -4.11 -11.52 3.05
N ALA A 126 -3.79 -10.69 4.05
CA ALA A 126 -2.46 -10.16 4.25
C ALA A 126 -1.44 -11.24 4.60
N ALA A 127 -1.79 -12.16 5.51
CA ALA A 127 -0.94 -13.26 5.94
C ALA A 127 -0.63 -14.21 4.78
N MET A 128 -1.64 -14.58 3.99
CA MET A 128 -1.46 -15.39 2.79
C MET A 128 -0.55 -14.69 1.78
N THR A 129 -0.79 -13.41 1.51
CA THR A 129 0.01 -12.64 0.55
C THR A 129 1.48 -12.52 1.00
N ASP A 130 1.73 -12.21 2.26
CA ASP A 130 3.09 -12.16 2.83
C ASP A 130 3.80 -13.50 2.74
N ALA A 131 3.10 -14.61 2.98
CA ALA A 131 3.68 -15.93 2.85
C ALA A 131 4.08 -16.25 1.39
N LEU A 132 3.23 -15.92 0.42
CA LEU A 132 3.52 -16.08 -1.02
C LEU A 132 4.73 -15.23 -1.45
N ILE A 133 4.75 -13.96 -1.05
CA ILE A 133 5.87 -13.04 -1.34
C ILE A 133 7.16 -13.60 -0.74
N ALA A 134 7.15 -14.01 0.52
CA ALA A 134 8.33 -14.51 1.20
C ALA A 134 8.84 -15.83 0.63
N TYR A 135 7.93 -16.71 0.18
CA TYR A 135 8.32 -17.94 -0.52
C TYR A 135 8.98 -17.63 -1.86
N ASN A 136 8.42 -16.70 -2.65
CA ASN A 136 9.03 -16.24 -3.90
C ASN A 136 10.38 -15.55 -3.67
N ALA A 137 10.49 -14.70 -2.63
CA ALA A 137 11.71 -13.94 -2.34
C ALA A 137 12.95 -14.83 -2.11
N ARG A 138 12.77 -16.11 -1.76
CA ARG A 138 13.85 -17.10 -1.69
C ARG A 138 14.57 -17.30 -3.03
N THR A 139 13.85 -17.20 -4.15
CA THR A 139 14.44 -17.30 -5.50
C THR A 139 15.40 -16.14 -5.80
N HIS A 140 15.28 -15.04 -5.06
CA HIS A 140 16.13 -13.85 -5.14
C HIS A 140 17.17 -13.80 -4.01
N GLY A 141 17.36 -14.90 -3.26
CA GLY A 141 18.31 -14.95 -2.14
C GLY A 141 17.90 -14.14 -0.90
N ILE A 142 16.67 -13.62 -0.85
CA ILE A 142 16.17 -12.82 0.28
C ILE A 142 15.75 -13.76 1.41
N LYS A 143 16.27 -13.51 2.62
CA LYS A 143 15.97 -14.29 3.82
C LYS A 143 14.95 -13.57 4.70
N ILE A 144 13.97 -14.33 5.21
CA ILE A 144 13.03 -13.85 6.23
C ILE A 144 13.81 -13.59 7.52
N LYS A 145 13.68 -12.39 8.07
CA LYS A 145 14.47 -11.94 9.24
C LYS A 145 13.85 -12.28 10.59
N THR A 146 12.63 -12.81 10.63
CA THR A 146 11.90 -13.14 11.86
C THR A 146 11.32 -14.54 11.81
N LYS A 147 11.28 -15.22 12.96
CA LYS A 147 10.57 -16.49 13.12
C LYS A 147 9.05 -16.29 13.22
N ASN A 148 8.61 -15.07 13.53
CA ASN A 148 7.20 -14.69 13.60
C ASN A 148 6.73 -14.16 12.24
N HIS A 149 6.78 -15.00 11.20
CA HIS A 149 6.37 -14.65 9.83
C HIS A 149 5.18 -15.50 9.39
N PRO A 150 4.19 -14.98 8.63
CA PRO A 150 3.02 -15.74 8.17
C PRO A 150 3.36 -17.08 7.53
N LEU A 151 4.39 -17.12 6.68
CA LEU A 151 4.90 -18.36 6.03
C LEU A 151 5.13 -19.53 7.01
N PHE A 152 5.47 -19.26 8.27
CA PHE A 152 5.77 -20.30 9.28
C PHE A 152 4.62 -20.53 10.27
N LYS A 153 3.45 -19.91 10.05
CA LYS A 153 2.34 -19.87 11.02
C LYS A 153 0.99 -20.31 10.47
N ILE A 154 0.77 -20.16 9.17
CA ILE A 154 -0.52 -20.45 8.53
C ILE A 154 -0.50 -21.72 7.66
N PHE A 155 0.64 -22.42 7.65
CA PHE A 155 0.89 -23.72 7.02
C PHE A 155 1.61 -24.62 8.02
#